data_AF-A0A7V0IFW6-F1
#
_entry.id   AF-A0A7V0IFW6-F1
#
_cell.length_a   1.000
_cell.length_b   1.000
_cell.length_c   1.000
_cell.angle_alpha   90.00
_cell.angle_beta   90.00
_cell.angle_gamma   90.00
#
_symmetry.space_group_name_H-M   'P 1'
#
loop_
_entity.id
_entity.type
_entity.pdbx_description
1 polymer ?
#
loop_
_entity_poly.entity_id
_entity_poly.type
_entity_poly.pdbx_seq_one_letter_code
_entity_poly.pdbx_strand_id
1 'polypeptide(L)'
;MDTLLAVALGIIIVLLLVVVVKVSGQRKQEIDPALIDAIGRIQQGAQELSRQVSARLDDLNRQLGAIKSLSQQMEQFQRFLTAPRRRGALGEVFLEEILAEVLPREMFSLQDTQIAPGIRPDAVIYSPQGKICVDSKFPADNYLKMISAADEEHRRHFARQFSRDLRGHIQKVAGYVLPDAGTTDFAVMYIPAESVFTYIVENDPEVLRDANARKVLLTSPHTFYYFLHIVLTALRQQIAQERAKEIIGRVEGLVESTKIVVEVAEKTQRHLSHAHRSMS
;
A
#
# COMPACT_ATOMS: atom_id res chain seq x y z
N MET A 1 -79.20 46.65 19.86
CA MET A 1 -78.66 45.33 19.44
C MET A 1 -77.18 45.44 19.09
N ASP A 2 -76.69 46.61 18.67
CA ASP A 2 -75.31 46.80 18.17
C ASP A 2 -74.22 46.82 19.24
N THR A 3 -74.52 47.28 20.46
CA THR A 3 -73.53 47.33 21.57
C THR A 3 -73.17 45.94 22.11
N LEU A 4 -74.15 45.03 22.17
CA LEU A 4 -73.95 43.65 22.62
C LEU A 4 -73.11 42.82 21.64
N LEU A 5 -73.30 43.05 20.33
CA LEU A 5 -72.48 42.43 19.28
C LEU A 5 -71.03 42.93 19.30
N ALA A 6 -70.82 44.24 19.52
CA ALA A 6 -69.48 44.81 19.61
C ALA A 6 -68.68 44.27 20.82
N VAL A 7 -69.34 44.12 21.98
CA VAL A 7 -68.71 43.54 23.18
C VAL A 7 -68.40 42.06 22.99
N ALA A 8 -69.31 41.29 22.38
CA ALA A 8 -69.09 39.88 22.08
C ALA A 8 -67.90 39.69 21.10
N LEU A 9 -67.82 40.52 20.06
CA LEU A 9 -66.71 40.49 19.09
C LEU A 9 -65.38 40.84 19.76
N GLY A 10 -65.36 41.83 20.66
CA GLY A 10 -64.17 42.20 21.43
C GLY A 10 -63.67 41.08 22.32
N ILE A 11 -64.58 40.37 23.02
CA ILE A 11 -64.23 39.22 23.87
C ILE A 11 -63.68 38.08 23.03
N ILE A 12 -64.27 37.80 21.85
CA ILE A 12 -63.79 36.77 20.92
C ILE A 12 -62.38 37.10 20.43
N ILE A 13 -62.10 38.36 20.07
CA ILE A 13 -60.77 38.81 19.62
C ILE A 13 -59.74 38.65 20.73
N VAL A 14 -60.07 39.03 21.97
CA VAL A 14 -59.16 38.88 23.12
C VAL A 14 -58.91 37.41 23.43
N LEU A 15 -59.93 36.54 23.38
CA LEU A 15 -59.77 35.10 23.55
C LEU A 15 -58.89 34.50 22.43
N LEU A 16 -59.10 34.91 21.18
CA LEU A 16 -58.26 34.53 20.05
C LEU A 16 -56.81 34.98 20.25
N LEU A 17 -56.59 36.21 20.73
CA LEU A 17 -55.26 36.73 21.04
C LEU A 17 -54.59 35.94 22.16
N VAL A 18 -55.31 35.62 23.23
CA VAL A 18 -54.80 34.81 24.35
C VAL A 18 -54.47 33.38 23.88
N VAL A 19 -55.31 32.77 23.04
CA VAL A 19 -55.06 31.45 22.45
C VAL A 19 -53.85 31.50 21.53
N VAL A 20 -53.73 32.52 20.67
CA VAL A 20 -52.57 32.70 19.79
C VAL A 20 -51.29 32.91 20.60
N VAL A 21 -51.31 33.73 21.66
CA VAL A 21 -50.15 33.94 22.54
C VAL A 21 -49.78 32.67 23.30
N LYS A 22 -50.74 31.89 23.80
CA LYS A 22 -50.48 30.59 24.45
C LYS A 22 -49.93 29.54 23.49
N VAL A 23 -50.51 29.42 22.29
CA VAL A 23 -50.05 28.51 21.24
C VAL A 23 -48.67 28.89 20.72
N SER A 24 -48.38 30.18 20.63
CA SER A 24 -47.05 30.69 20.26
C SER A 24 -46.02 30.45 21.37
N GLY A 25 -46.42 30.56 22.64
CA GLY A 25 -45.57 30.31 23.81
C GLY A 25 -45.22 28.83 24.01
N GLN A 26 -46.08 27.90 23.54
CA GLN A 26 -45.83 26.45 23.64
C GLN A 26 -45.04 25.86 22.47
N ARG A 27 -44.78 26.63 21.40
CA ARG A 27 -44.07 26.16 20.20
C ARG A 27 -42.58 26.48 20.17
N LYS A 28 -41.97 26.82 21.32
CA LYS A 28 -40.53 26.59 21.53
C LYS A 28 -40.35 25.12 21.92
N GLN A 29 -40.52 24.21 20.97
CA GLN A 29 -39.88 22.91 21.07
C GLN A 29 -38.38 23.21 21.08
N GLU A 30 -37.76 23.08 22.24
CA GLU A 30 -36.33 22.97 22.37
C GLU A 30 -35.85 21.98 21.32
N ILE A 31 -35.00 22.44 20.40
CA ILE A 31 -34.26 21.53 19.53
C ILE A 31 -33.46 20.68 20.51
N ASP A 32 -33.86 19.42 20.67
CA ASP A 32 -33.28 18.50 21.64
C ASP A 32 -31.75 18.54 21.48
N PRO A 33 -30.97 18.89 22.53
CA PRO A 33 -29.52 18.92 22.44
C PRO A 33 -28.94 17.59 21.95
N ALA A 34 -29.66 16.47 22.13
CA ALA A 34 -29.32 15.17 21.54
C ALA A 34 -29.41 15.16 20.01
N LEU A 35 -30.36 15.91 19.41
CA LEU A 35 -30.50 16.04 17.96
C LEU A 35 -29.40 16.91 17.36
N ILE A 36 -28.98 17.97 18.07
CA ILE A 36 -27.85 18.82 17.66
C ILE A 36 -26.53 18.02 17.72
N ASP A 37 -26.32 17.24 18.80
CA ASP A 37 -25.16 16.37 18.93
C ASP A 37 -25.15 15.25 17.87
N ALA A 38 -26.31 14.66 17.58
CA ALA A 38 -26.46 13.66 16.51
C ALA A 38 -26.12 14.23 15.13
N ILE A 39 -26.61 15.45 14.81
CA ILE A 39 -26.27 16.14 13.55
C ILE A 39 -24.78 16.48 13.50
N GLY A 40 -24.18 16.92 14.61
CA GLY A 40 -22.75 17.19 14.72
C GLY A 40 -21.90 15.94 14.46
N ARG A 41 -22.27 14.79 15.04
CA ARG A 41 -21.61 13.50 14.81
C ARG A 41 -21.75 13.02 13.37
N ILE A 42 -22.93 13.18 12.76
CA ILE A 42 -23.16 12.84 11.35
C ILE A 42 -22.31 13.74 10.44
N GLN A 43 -22.22 15.04 10.72
CA GLN A 43 -21.38 15.97 9.95
C GLN A 43 -19.88 15.63 10.08
N GLN A 44 -19.41 15.32 11.30
CA GLN A 44 -18.03 14.89 11.52
C GLN A 44 -17.73 13.55 10.82
N GLY A 45 -18.64 12.58 10.92
CA GLY A 45 -18.53 11.30 10.21
C GLY A 45 -18.53 11.47 8.68
N ALA A 46 -19.35 12.38 8.16
CA ALA A 46 -19.38 12.69 6.73
C ALA A 46 -18.11 13.41 6.26
N GLN A 47 -17.55 14.32 7.06
CA GLN A 47 -16.27 14.98 6.76
C GLN A 47 -15.10 13.99 6.78
N GLU A 48 -15.09 13.08 7.76
CA GLU A 48 -14.07 12.04 7.87
C GLU A 48 -14.16 11.04 6.72
N LEU A 49 -15.36 10.58 6.38
CA LEU A 49 -15.60 9.73 5.22
C LEU A 49 -15.20 10.43 3.92
N SER A 50 -15.53 11.71 3.76
CA SER A 50 -15.14 12.50 2.59
C SER A 50 -13.62 12.63 2.47
N ARG A 51 -12.91 12.86 3.59
CA ARG A 51 -11.43 12.85 3.62
C ARG A 51 -10.85 11.49 3.24
N GLN A 52 -11.39 10.41 3.78
CA GLN A 52 -10.94 9.04 3.46
C GLN A 52 -11.19 8.68 1.99
N VAL A 53 -12.35 9.06 1.45
CA VAL A 53 -12.67 8.87 0.03
C VAL A 53 -11.75 9.70 -0.85
N SER A 54 -11.50 10.96 -0.51
CA SER A 54 -10.60 11.85 -1.25
C SER A 54 -9.16 11.31 -1.24
N ALA A 55 -8.67 10.87 -0.08
CA ALA A 55 -7.36 10.26 0.05
C ALA A 55 -7.23 8.96 -0.77
N ARG A 56 -8.28 8.13 -0.83
CA ARG A 56 -8.31 6.93 -1.69
C ARG A 56 -8.38 7.28 -3.18
N LEU A 57 -9.14 8.31 -3.56
CA LEU A 57 -9.20 8.78 -4.95
C LEU A 57 -7.87 9.38 -5.40
N ASP A 58 -7.18 10.11 -4.52
CA ASP A 58 -5.84 10.63 -4.79
C ASP A 58 -4.81 9.50 -4.93
N ASP A 59 -4.87 8.48 -4.07
CA ASP A 59 -4.03 7.29 -4.16
C ASP A 59 -4.30 6.53 -5.47
N LEU A 60 -5.57 6.34 -5.85
CA LEU A 60 -5.96 5.74 -7.13
C LEU A 60 -5.50 6.58 -8.32
N ASN A 61 -5.64 7.90 -8.28
CA ASN A 61 -5.17 8.78 -9.35
C ASN A 61 -3.65 8.75 -9.49
N ARG A 62 -2.90 8.62 -8.39
CA ARG A 62 -1.44 8.41 -8.42
C ARG A 62 -1.08 7.08 -9.02
N GLN A 63 -1.76 5.99 -8.64
CA GLN A 63 -1.57 4.67 -9.22
C GLN A 63 -1.87 4.66 -10.73
N LEU A 64 -2.95 5.31 -11.16
CA LEU A 64 -3.30 5.45 -12.59
C LEU A 64 -2.28 6.33 -13.35
N GLY A 65 -1.75 7.37 -12.71
CA GLY A 65 -0.68 8.21 -13.26
C GLY A 65 0.63 7.44 -13.44
N ALA A 66 1.03 6.64 -12.46
CA ALA A 66 2.20 5.77 -12.51
C ALA A 66 2.07 4.69 -13.59
N ILE A 67 0.89 4.09 -13.75
CA ILE A 67 0.63 3.14 -14.85
C ILE A 67 0.78 3.84 -16.23
N LYS A 68 0.35 5.11 -16.34
CA LYS A 68 0.47 5.88 -17.57
C LYS A 68 1.92 6.28 -17.88
N SER A 69 2.72 6.68 -16.88
CA SER A 69 4.15 6.96 -17.07
C SER A 69 4.92 5.71 -17.44
N LEU A 70 4.60 4.58 -16.80
CA LEU A 70 5.17 3.27 -17.12
C LEU A 70 4.86 2.89 -18.58
N SER A 71 3.62 3.08 -19.02
CA SER A 71 3.21 2.84 -20.41
C SER A 71 4.00 3.69 -21.42
N GLN A 72 4.30 4.96 -21.09
CA GLN A 72 5.11 5.84 -21.93
C GLN A 72 6.59 5.42 -21.95
N GLN A 73 7.14 5.01 -20.81
CA GLN A 73 8.49 4.46 -20.72
C GLN A 73 8.63 3.16 -21.53
N MET A 74 7.58 2.32 -21.58
CA MET A 74 7.54 1.10 -22.41
C MET A 74 7.54 1.41 -23.91
N GLU A 75 6.81 2.43 -24.34
CA GLU A 75 6.80 2.91 -25.75
C GLU A 75 8.18 3.46 -26.15
N GLN A 76 8.85 4.13 -25.22
CA GLN A 76 10.21 4.60 -25.36
C GLN A 76 11.22 3.43 -25.39
N PHE A 77 11.01 2.37 -24.60
CA PHE A 77 11.81 1.15 -24.60
C PHE A 77 11.78 0.42 -25.95
N GLN A 78 10.60 0.28 -26.57
CA GLN A 78 10.47 -0.31 -27.90
C GLN A 78 11.31 0.42 -28.96
N ARG A 79 11.40 1.76 -28.86
CA ARG A 79 12.27 2.57 -29.74
C ARG A 79 13.75 2.32 -29.45
N PHE A 80 14.13 2.13 -28.19
CA PHE A 80 15.54 1.94 -27.78
C PHE A 80 16.08 0.51 -27.96
N LEU A 81 15.22 -0.51 -28.04
CA LEU A 81 15.62 -1.88 -28.37
C LEU A 81 16.27 -2.01 -29.77
N THR A 82 16.04 -1.04 -30.66
CA THR A 82 16.63 -1.00 -32.00
C THR A 82 18.10 -0.52 -32.01
N ALA A 83 18.62 0.03 -30.91
CA ALA A 83 19.99 0.57 -30.84
C ALA A 83 21.01 -0.46 -30.27
N PRO A 84 22.02 -0.91 -31.05
CA PRO A 84 22.84 -2.07 -30.68
C PRO A 84 23.77 -1.92 -29.46
N ARG A 85 24.20 -0.70 -29.11
CA ARG A 85 25.38 -0.48 -28.23
C ARG A 85 25.13 -0.26 -26.74
N ARG A 86 23.88 -0.21 -26.25
CA ARG A 86 23.58 0.14 -24.83
C ARG A 86 22.49 -0.69 -24.13
N ARG A 87 22.19 -1.90 -24.62
CA ARG A 87 21.00 -2.66 -24.18
C ARG A 87 21.07 -3.23 -22.75
N GLY A 88 22.24 -3.66 -22.27
CA GLY A 88 22.40 -4.18 -20.90
C GLY A 88 22.22 -3.08 -19.84
N ALA A 89 22.94 -1.97 -20.00
CA ALA A 89 22.86 -0.83 -19.08
C ALA A 89 21.45 -0.20 -19.02
N LEU A 90 20.65 -0.28 -20.10
CA LEU A 90 19.28 0.23 -20.08
C LEU A 90 18.36 -0.60 -19.18
N GLY A 91 18.51 -1.93 -19.17
CA GLY A 91 17.71 -2.79 -18.29
C GLY A 91 17.91 -2.48 -16.80
N GLU A 92 19.16 -2.21 -16.42
CA GLU A 92 19.53 -1.76 -15.07
C GLU A 92 18.95 -0.37 -14.75
N VAL A 93 18.99 0.57 -15.69
CA VAL A 93 18.40 1.91 -15.51
C VAL A 93 16.89 1.82 -15.28
N PHE A 94 16.15 1.05 -16.09
CA PHE A 94 14.71 0.88 -15.89
C PHE A 94 14.39 0.15 -14.59
N LEU A 95 15.23 -0.81 -14.19
CA LEU A 95 15.12 -1.47 -12.89
C LEU A 95 15.31 -0.47 -11.75
N GLU A 96 16.31 0.42 -11.83
CA GLU A 96 16.53 1.47 -10.85
C GLU A 96 15.35 2.45 -10.79
N GLU A 97 14.84 2.90 -11.94
CA GLU A 97 13.72 3.84 -12.02
C GLU A 97 12.47 3.28 -11.33
N ILE A 98 12.07 2.04 -11.65
CA ILE A 98 10.86 1.44 -11.07
C ILE A 98 11.02 1.13 -9.57
N LEU A 99 12.23 0.75 -9.14
CA LEU A 99 12.54 0.57 -7.73
C LEU A 99 12.44 1.90 -6.96
N ALA A 100 13.07 2.96 -7.49
CA ALA A 100 13.08 4.28 -6.87
C ALA A 100 11.70 4.95 -6.87
N GLU A 101 10.83 4.61 -7.83
CA GLU A 101 9.45 5.09 -7.88
C GLU A 101 8.58 4.49 -6.77
N VAL A 102 8.73 3.20 -6.47
CA VAL A 102 7.84 2.48 -5.55
C VAL A 102 8.43 2.35 -4.14
N LEU A 103 9.73 2.06 -4.03
CA LEU A 103 10.38 1.75 -2.76
C LEU A 103 11.22 2.92 -2.24
N PRO A 104 11.24 3.15 -0.91
CA PRO A 104 12.23 4.02 -0.29
C PRO A 104 13.65 3.52 -0.59
N ARG A 105 14.61 4.44 -0.67
CA ARG A 105 15.99 4.13 -1.09
C ARG A 105 16.71 3.17 -0.15
N GLU A 106 16.30 3.13 1.11
CA GLU A 106 16.82 2.23 2.14
C GLU A 106 16.36 0.78 1.95
N MET A 107 15.31 0.57 1.14
CA MET A 107 14.68 -0.73 0.94
C MET A 107 15.22 -1.51 -0.26
N PHE A 108 16.15 -0.94 -1.02
CA PHE A 108 16.82 -1.66 -2.10
C PHE A 108 18.27 -1.20 -2.29
N SER A 109 19.07 -2.03 -2.95
CA SER A 109 20.44 -1.75 -3.37
C SER A 109 20.67 -2.29 -4.77
N LEU A 110 21.38 -1.55 -5.62
CA LEU A 110 21.65 -1.95 -7.01
C LEU A 110 23.01 -2.66 -7.16
N GLN A 111 23.98 -2.37 -6.29
CA GLN A 111 25.36 -2.85 -6.48
C GLN A 111 26.06 -3.27 -5.19
N ASP A 112 25.34 -3.32 -4.07
CA ASP A 112 25.97 -3.55 -2.77
C ASP A 112 25.33 -4.72 -2.02
N THR A 113 25.67 -5.94 -2.43
CA THR A 113 26.19 -6.99 -1.55
C THR A 113 26.39 -8.26 -2.38
N GLN A 114 27.63 -8.71 -2.46
CA GLN A 114 27.90 -10.08 -2.84
C GLN A 114 27.19 -11.00 -1.83
N ILE A 115 26.07 -11.60 -2.24
CA ILE A 115 25.24 -12.45 -1.37
C ILE A 115 26.06 -13.66 -0.89
N ALA A 116 26.84 -14.21 -1.81
CA ALA A 116 27.78 -15.30 -1.61
C ALA A 116 28.91 -15.19 -2.66
N PRO A 117 30.05 -15.88 -2.50
CA PRO A 117 31.10 -15.96 -3.51
C PRO A 117 30.56 -16.19 -4.94
N GLY A 118 30.78 -15.21 -5.83
CA GLY A 118 30.34 -15.27 -7.23
C GLY A 118 28.85 -14.97 -7.48
N ILE A 119 28.08 -14.63 -6.45
CA ILE A 119 26.65 -14.32 -6.56
C ILE A 119 26.43 -12.82 -6.42
N ARG A 120 26.06 -12.19 -7.54
CA ARG A 120 25.85 -10.75 -7.67
C ARG A 120 24.61 -10.49 -8.52
N PRO A 121 23.44 -10.29 -7.89
CA PRO A 121 22.24 -9.83 -8.59
C PRO A 121 22.37 -8.35 -8.99
N ASP A 122 21.53 -7.90 -9.92
CA ASP A 122 21.49 -6.51 -10.41
C ASP A 122 20.75 -5.58 -9.42
N ALA A 123 19.90 -6.13 -8.57
CA ALA A 123 19.39 -5.45 -7.39
C ALA A 123 19.05 -6.42 -6.26
N VAL A 124 18.98 -5.89 -5.05
CA VAL A 124 18.50 -6.56 -3.84
C VAL A 124 17.42 -5.70 -3.23
N ILE A 125 16.25 -6.28 -2.98
CA ILE A 125 15.18 -5.64 -2.20
C ILE A 125 15.19 -6.24 -0.79
N TYR A 126 15.19 -5.39 0.23
CA TYR A 126 15.14 -5.80 1.61
C TYR A 126 13.68 -6.05 2.02
N SER A 127 13.39 -7.27 2.47
CA SER A 127 12.06 -7.65 2.96
C SER A 127 12.15 -8.28 4.35
N PRO A 128 11.03 -8.36 5.09
CA PRO A 128 10.92 -9.11 6.34
C PRO A 128 11.42 -10.56 6.25
N GLN A 129 11.22 -11.18 5.09
CA GLN A 129 11.51 -12.60 4.85
C GLN A 129 12.96 -12.83 4.39
N GLY A 130 13.73 -11.78 4.15
CA GLY A 130 15.10 -11.84 3.64
C GLY A 130 15.35 -10.95 2.44
N LYS A 131 16.50 -11.12 1.81
CA LYS A 131 16.93 -10.38 0.62
C LYS A 131 16.30 -10.98 -0.64
N ILE A 132 15.43 -10.23 -1.31
CA ILE A 132 14.88 -10.61 -2.61
C ILE A 132 15.89 -10.19 -3.68
N CYS A 133 16.52 -11.16 -4.33
CA CYS A 133 17.48 -10.92 -5.40
C CYS A 133 16.75 -10.69 -6.73
N VAL A 134 17.16 -9.68 -7.50
CA VAL A 134 16.58 -9.32 -8.80
C VAL A 134 17.68 -9.26 -9.86
N ASP A 135 17.46 -9.90 -11.02
CA ASP A 135 18.33 -9.82 -12.21
C ASP A 135 17.52 -9.21 -13.36
N SER A 136 18.01 -8.13 -13.97
CA SER A 136 17.40 -7.47 -15.13
C SER A 136 18.08 -7.93 -16.42
N LYS A 137 17.84 -9.18 -16.82
CA LYS A 137 18.48 -9.74 -18.01
C LYS A 137 17.50 -10.10 -19.11
N PHE A 138 17.77 -9.58 -20.31
CA PHE A 138 16.96 -9.78 -21.50
C PHE A 138 17.80 -10.33 -22.67
N PRO A 139 17.51 -11.54 -23.20
CA PRO A 139 18.11 -12.04 -24.44
C PRO A 139 17.48 -11.35 -25.66
N ALA A 140 17.73 -10.04 -25.80
CA ALA A 140 17.11 -9.18 -26.80
C ALA A 140 17.36 -9.61 -28.25
N ASP A 141 18.55 -10.14 -28.51
CA ASP A 141 19.01 -10.37 -29.88
C ASP A 141 18.17 -11.42 -30.60
N ASN A 142 17.90 -12.56 -29.95
CA ASN A 142 17.14 -13.64 -30.58
C ASN A 142 15.65 -13.29 -30.69
N TYR A 143 15.09 -12.55 -29.73
CA TYR A 143 13.74 -12.01 -29.85
C TYR A 143 13.61 -11.03 -31.03
N LEU A 144 14.54 -10.09 -31.18
CA LEU A 144 14.52 -9.12 -32.28
C LEU A 144 14.69 -9.79 -33.65
N LYS A 145 15.61 -10.76 -33.75
CA LYS A 145 15.79 -11.56 -34.97
C LYS A 145 14.55 -12.39 -35.30
N MET A 146 13.88 -12.94 -34.29
CA MET A 146 12.64 -13.69 -34.46
C MET A 146 11.53 -12.82 -35.04
N ILE A 147 11.27 -11.63 -34.47
CA ILE A 147 10.21 -10.74 -34.97
C ILE A 147 10.54 -10.11 -36.33
N SER A 148 11.84 -10.03 -36.68
CA SER A 148 12.31 -9.49 -37.97
C SER A 148 12.50 -10.58 -39.03
N ALA A 149 12.27 -11.85 -38.71
CA ALA A 149 12.44 -12.97 -39.64
C ALA A 149 11.36 -12.95 -40.73
N ALA A 150 11.80 -12.94 -42.00
CA ALA A 150 10.91 -12.88 -43.16
C ALA A 150 10.14 -14.20 -43.38
N ASP A 151 10.74 -15.34 -43.02
CA ASP A 151 10.13 -16.66 -43.17
C ASP A 151 9.95 -17.39 -41.83
N GLU A 152 9.05 -18.36 -41.85
CA GLU A 152 8.65 -19.15 -40.68
C GLU A 152 9.80 -20.03 -40.14
N GLU A 153 10.72 -20.46 -41.00
CA GLU A 153 11.83 -21.32 -40.59
C GLU A 153 12.81 -20.58 -39.69
N HIS A 154 13.24 -19.39 -40.12
CA HIS A 154 14.09 -18.52 -39.32
C HIS A 154 13.39 -18.06 -38.04
N ARG A 155 12.08 -17.74 -38.12
CA ARG A 155 11.31 -17.37 -36.93
C ARG A 155 11.33 -18.48 -35.88
N ARG A 156 11.05 -19.73 -36.28
CA ARG A 156 11.12 -20.89 -35.37
C ARG A 156 12.53 -21.17 -34.87
N HIS A 157 13.56 -20.95 -35.70
CA HIS A 157 14.95 -21.08 -35.29
C HIS A 157 15.31 -20.11 -34.16
N PHE A 158 15.00 -18.83 -34.33
CA PHE A 158 15.27 -17.80 -33.33
C PHE A 158 14.39 -17.94 -32.08
N ALA A 159 13.14 -18.40 -32.22
CA ALA A 159 12.28 -18.74 -31.08
C ALA A 159 12.92 -19.82 -30.19
N ARG A 160 13.46 -20.89 -30.79
CA ARG A 160 14.18 -21.94 -30.05
C ARG A 160 15.46 -21.40 -29.39
N GLN A 161 16.19 -20.51 -30.04
CA GLN A 161 17.38 -19.88 -29.45
C GLN A 161 16.99 -18.99 -28.26
N PHE A 162 16.01 -18.11 -28.43
CA PHE A 162 15.47 -17.25 -27.38
C PHE A 162 15.02 -18.04 -26.16
N SER A 163 14.26 -19.11 -26.39
CA SER A 163 13.77 -20.02 -25.34
C SER A 163 14.92 -20.74 -24.59
N ARG A 164 16.01 -21.10 -25.28
CA ARG A 164 17.21 -21.65 -24.63
C ARG A 164 17.95 -20.61 -23.78
N ASP A 165 18.15 -19.41 -24.31
CA ASP A 165 18.83 -18.33 -23.59
C ASP A 165 18.07 -17.96 -22.32
N LEU A 166 16.74 -17.89 -22.41
CA LEU A 166 15.86 -17.61 -21.29
C LEU A 166 15.99 -18.67 -20.19
N ARG A 167 16.00 -19.96 -20.53
CA ARG A 167 16.26 -21.03 -19.54
C ARG A 167 17.64 -20.92 -18.90
N GLY A 168 18.66 -20.55 -19.68
CA GLY A 168 20.01 -20.29 -19.16
C GLY A 168 20.02 -19.15 -18.13
N HIS A 169 19.27 -18.08 -18.36
CA HIS A 169 19.12 -16.99 -17.41
C HIS A 169 18.33 -17.40 -16.18
N ILE A 170 17.23 -18.13 -16.33
CA ILE A 170 16.48 -18.69 -15.20
C ILE A 170 17.40 -19.54 -14.31
N GLN A 171 18.24 -20.38 -14.90
CA GLN A 171 19.20 -21.20 -14.16
C GLN A 171 20.23 -20.35 -13.39
N LYS A 172 20.69 -19.23 -13.97
CA LYS A 172 21.57 -18.27 -13.29
C LYS A 172 20.86 -17.65 -12.09
N VAL A 173 19.64 -17.11 -12.29
CA VAL A 173 18.85 -16.43 -11.25
C VAL A 173 18.42 -17.39 -10.14
N ALA A 174 18.14 -18.65 -10.46
CA ALA A 174 17.87 -19.69 -9.47
C ALA A 174 19.05 -19.89 -8.49
N GLY A 175 20.29 -19.64 -8.94
CA GLY A 175 21.47 -19.67 -8.09
C GLY A 175 21.52 -18.57 -7.02
N TYR A 176 20.61 -17.59 -7.08
CA TYR A 176 20.49 -16.52 -6.09
C TYR A 176 19.57 -16.91 -4.92
N VAL A 177 18.85 -18.02 -5.04
CA VAL A 177 17.97 -18.54 -3.99
C VAL A 177 18.81 -19.31 -2.97
N LEU A 178 19.30 -18.58 -1.97
CA LEU A 178 20.18 -19.03 -0.91
C LEU A 178 19.61 -18.63 0.46
N PRO A 179 18.57 -19.32 0.98
CA PRO A 179 17.98 -18.97 2.27
C PRO A 179 18.99 -19.00 3.43
N ASP A 180 19.94 -19.93 3.39
CA ASP A 180 21.03 -20.04 4.37
C ASP A 180 21.99 -18.83 4.35
N ALA A 181 22.02 -18.07 3.24
CA ALA A 181 22.77 -16.82 3.10
C ALA A 181 21.90 -15.57 3.30
N GLY A 182 20.66 -15.73 3.79
CA GLY A 182 19.74 -14.64 4.12
C GLY A 182 18.95 -14.07 2.94
N THR A 183 18.84 -14.80 1.82
CA THR A 183 17.92 -14.45 0.74
C THR A 183 16.53 -15.05 0.97
N THR A 184 15.54 -14.59 0.21
CA THR A 184 14.23 -15.23 0.17
C THR A 184 14.29 -16.62 -0.46
N ASP A 185 13.24 -17.41 -0.29
CA ASP A 185 13.09 -18.72 -0.89
C ASP A 185 12.72 -18.69 -2.38
N PHE A 186 12.80 -17.50 -3.00
CA PHE A 186 12.66 -17.21 -4.41
C PHE A 186 13.55 -16.02 -4.83
N ALA A 187 13.76 -15.88 -6.14
CA ALA A 187 14.42 -14.73 -6.77
C ALA A 187 13.57 -14.20 -7.92
N VAL A 188 13.82 -12.95 -8.35
CA VAL A 188 13.05 -12.29 -9.41
C VAL A 188 13.91 -12.14 -10.66
N MET A 189 13.36 -12.52 -11.80
CA MET A 189 13.92 -12.22 -13.11
C MET A 189 13.07 -11.14 -13.77
N TYR A 190 13.61 -9.93 -13.84
CA TYR A 190 12.95 -8.77 -14.43
C TYR A 190 13.21 -8.70 -15.94
N ILE A 191 12.14 -8.75 -16.72
CA ILE A 191 12.15 -8.61 -18.17
C ILE A 191 11.69 -7.19 -18.51
N PRO A 192 12.60 -6.26 -18.88
CA PRO A 192 12.29 -4.83 -19.06
C PRO A 192 11.43 -4.50 -20.28
N ALA A 193 10.85 -5.51 -20.97
CA ALA A 193 9.93 -5.33 -22.09
C ALA A 193 8.64 -6.13 -21.88
N GLU A 194 7.51 -5.43 -21.85
CA GLU A 194 6.20 -6.08 -21.73
C GLU A 194 5.92 -7.02 -22.89
N SER A 195 6.15 -6.56 -24.13
CA SER A 195 5.92 -7.38 -25.34
C SER A 195 6.68 -8.71 -25.34
N VAL A 196 7.86 -8.74 -24.72
CA VAL A 196 8.66 -9.95 -24.58
C VAL A 196 8.05 -10.88 -23.55
N PHE A 197 7.67 -10.32 -22.39
CA PHE A 197 7.00 -11.08 -21.35
C PHE A 197 5.69 -11.69 -21.87
N THR A 198 4.85 -10.90 -22.55
CA THR A 198 3.63 -11.38 -23.22
C THR A 198 3.92 -12.52 -24.18
N TYR A 199 4.94 -12.36 -25.03
CA TYR A 199 5.36 -13.43 -25.95
C TYR A 199 5.73 -14.72 -25.22
N ILE A 200 6.49 -14.64 -24.13
CA ILE A 200 6.87 -15.81 -23.30
C ILE A 200 5.62 -16.49 -22.74
N VAL A 201 4.69 -15.71 -22.18
CA VAL A 201 3.45 -16.23 -21.59
C VAL A 201 2.60 -16.95 -22.63
N GLU A 202 2.49 -16.40 -23.84
CA GLU A 202 1.66 -16.96 -24.91
C GLU A 202 2.28 -18.17 -25.60
N ASN A 203 3.61 -18.21 -25.75
CA ASN A 203 4.29 -19.15 -26.65
C ASN A 203 5.16 -20.19 -25.93
N ASP A 204 5.56 -19.95 -24.68
CA ASP A 204 6.42 -20.85 -23.91
C ASP A 204 5.97 -20.99 -22.44
N PRO A 205 4.76 -21.54 -22.19
CA PRO A 205 4.26 -21.74 -20.84
C PRO A 205 5.09 -22.75 -20.03
N GLU A 206 5.86 -23.62 -20.70
CA GLU A 206 6.80 -24.52 -20.02
C GLU A 206 7.95 -23.75 -19.37
N VAL A 207 8.48 -22.70 -20.01
CA VAL A 207 9.50 -21.85 -19.39
C VAL A 207 9.00 -21.22 -18.09
N LEU A 208 7.74 -20.78 -18.04
CA LEU A 208 7.15 -20.23 -16.81
C LEU A 208 7.04 -21.30 -15.72
N ARG A 209 6.65 -22.53 -16.08
CA ARG A 209 6.64 -23.67 -15.14
C ARG A 209 8.03 -24.00 -14.62
N ASP A 210 9.01 -24.08 -15.53
CA ASP A 210 10.41 -24.34 -15.20
C ASP A 210 10.97 -23.28 -14.24
N ALA A 211 10.66 -22.01 -14.49
CA ALA A 211 11.07 -20.91 -13.63
C ALA A 211 10.45 -21.01 -12.24
N ASN A 212 9.13 -21.21 -12.16
CA ASN A 212 8.42 -21.37 -10.89
C ASN A 212 8.94 -22.58 -10.09
N ALA A 213 9.18 -23.72 -10.75
CA ALA A 213 9.75 -24.90 -10.12
C ALA A 213 11.16 -24.64 -9.55
N ARG A 214 11.90 -23.71 -10.15
CA ARG A 214 13.22 -23.24 -9.71
C ARG A 214 13.16 -22.07 -8.75
N LYS A 215 11.95 -21.68 -8.30
CA LYS A 215 11.72 -20.54 -7.42
C LYS A 215 12.20 -19.21 -8.02
N VAL A 216 12.06 -19.06 -9.33
CA VAL A 216 12.33 -17.83 -10.06
C VAL A 216 11.01 -17.24 -10.55
N LEU A 217 10.68 -16.05 -10.04
CA LEU A 217 9.52 -15.29 -10.45
C LEU A 217 9.88 -14.42 -11.66
N LEU A 218 9.31 -14.72 -12.83
CA LEU A 218 9.45 -13.85 -14.00
C LEU A 218 8.49 -12.67 -13.86
N THR A 219 8.99 -11.47 -14.10
CA THR A 219 8.19 -10.25 -14.10
C THR A 219 8.46 -9.39 -15.32
N SER A 220 7.42 -8.72 -15.79
CA SER A 220 7.43 -7.57 -16.70
C SER A 220 7.44 -6.25 -15.90
N PRO A 221 7.61 -5.08 -16.53
CA PRO A 221 7.49 -3.79 -15.84
C PRO A 221 6.19 -3.68 -15.04
N HIS A 222 5.06 -4.09 -15.63
CA HIS A 222 3.77 -3.96 -14.96
C HIS A 222 3.60 -4.93 -13.79
N THR A 223 3.97 -6.20 -14.00
CA THR A 223 3.87 -7.21 -12.92
C THR A 223 4.90 -6.97 -11.82
N PHE A 224 6.07 -6.43 -12.15
CA PHE A 224 7.07 -6.02 -11.17
C PHE A 224 6.60 -4.81 -10.35
N TYR A 225 5.98 -3.81 -10.98
CA TYR A 225 5.38 -2.67 -10.27
C TYR A 225 4.41 -3.14 -9.16
N TYR A 226 3.48 -4.04 -9.48
CA TYR A 226 2.55 -4.58 -8.49
C TYR A 226 3.24 -5.43 -7.43
N PHE A 227 4.23 -6.23 -7.83
CA PHE A 227 5.05 -6.98 -6.88
C PHE A 227 5.72 -6.06 -5.86
N LEU A 228 6.30 -4.93 -6.30
CA LEU A 228 6.91 -3.94 -5.41
C LEU A 228 5.88 -3.33 -4.43
N HIS A 229 4.66 -3.07 -4.87
CA HIS A 229 3.58 -2.59 -3.98
C HIS A 229 3.16 -3.62 -2.94
N ILE A 230 3.14 -4.91 -3.30
CA ILE A 230 2.90 -6.00 -2.35
C ILE A 230 4.01 -6.02 -1.29
N VAL A 231 5.27 -5.95 -1.72
CA VAL A 231 6.43 -5.90 -0.82
C VAL A 231 6.36 -4.68 0.10
N LEU A 232 6.10 -3.50 -0.45
CA LEU A 232 5.95 -2.25 0.31
C LEU A 232 4.83 -2.33 1.34
N THR A 233 3.71 -2.96 0.98
CA THR A 233 2.57 -3.14 1.89
C THR A 233 2.93 -4.08 3.04
N ALA A 234 3.58 -5.21 2.74
CA ALA A 234 4.05 -6.15 3.76
C ALA A 234 5.03 -5.49 4.75
N LEU A 235 5.93 -4.64 4.25
CA LEU A 235 6.86 -3.87 5.07
C LEU A 235 6.16 -2.89 6.00
N ARG A 236 5.21 -2.10 5.46
CA ARG A 236 4.41 -1.17 6.27
C ARG A 236 3.62 -1.90 7.36
N GLN A 237 3.11 -3.08 7.04
CA GLN A 237 2.42 -3.93 8.03
C GLN A 237 3.37 -4.39 9.14
N GLN A 238 4.59 -4.81 8.82
CA GLN A 238 5.57 -5.19 9.85
C GLN A 238 5.90 -4.01 10.78
N ILE A 239 6.20 -2.83 10.22
CA ILE A 239 6.52 -1.64 11.01
C ILE A 239 5.34 -1.26 11.92
N ALA A 240 4.10 -1.35 11.41
CA ALA A 240 2.91 -1.09 12.21
C ALA A 240 2.76 -2.10 13.36
N GLN A 241 3.04 -3.39 13.10
CA GLN A 241 3.01 -4.43 14.13
C GLN A 241 4.08 -4.22 15.21
N GLU A 242 5.31 -3.84 14.83
CA GLU A 242 6.38 -3.52 15.78
C GLU A 242 6.00 -2.33 16.67
N ARG A 243 5.50 -1.24 16.08
CA ARG A 243 5.03 -0.07 16.83
C ARG A 243 3.86 -0.39 17.75
N ALA A 244 2.93 -1.23 17.31
CA ALA A 244 1.82 -1.66 18.16
C ALA A 244 2.31 -2.43 19.39
N LYS A 245 3.30 -3.33 19.22
CA LYS A 245 3.92 -4.06 20.34
C LYS A 245 4.60 -3.10 21.32
N GLU A 246 5.32 -2.08 20.82
CA GLU A 246 5.93 -1.06 21.68
C GLU A 246 4.90 -0.27 22.48
N ILE A 247 3.79 0.13 21.85
CA ILE A 247 2.70 0.85 22.52
C ILE A 247 2.07 -0.01 23.62
N ILE A 248 1.79 -1.29 23.33
CA ILE A 248 1.24 -2.22 24.32
C ILE A 248 2.19 -2.33 25.52
N GLY A 249 3.49 -2.54 25.29
CA GLY A 249 4.47 -2.61 26.38
C GLY A 249 4.53 -1.33 27.22
N ARG A 250 4.38 -0.15 26.60
CA ARG A 250 4.29 1.13 27.33
C ARG A 250 3.02 1.25 28.15
N VAL A 251 1.88 0.81 27.62
CA VAL A 251 0.60 0.81 28.34
C VAL A 251 0.66 -0.14 29.55
N GLU A 252 1.23 -1.33 29.38
CA GLU A 252 1.45 -2.28 30.48
C GLU A 252 2.32 -1.67 31.59
N GLY A 253 3.41 -0.98 31.23
CA GLY A 253 4.25 -0.25 32.18
C GLY A 253 3.51 0.88 32.92
N LEU A 254 2.61 1.59 32.24
CA LEU A 254 1.76 2.63 32.85
C LEU A 254 0.72 2.05 33.81
N VAL A 255 0.10 0.93 33.45
CA VAL A 255 -0.84 0.21 34.33
C VAL A 255 -0.13 -0.22 35.60
N GLU A 256 1.07 -0.78 35.50
CA GLU A 256 1.83 -1.22 36.67
C GLU A 256 2.25 -0.03 37.55
N SER A 257 2.70 1.07 36.94
CA SER A 257 3.01 2.30 37.68
C SER A 257 1.79 2.87 38.42
N THR A 258 0.61 2.77 37.81
CA THR A 258 -0.65 3.24 38.41
C THR A 258 -1.04 2.39 39.62
N LYS A 259 -0.84 1.07 39.57
CA LYS A 259 -1.07 0.20 40.74
C LYS A 259 -0.19 0.59 41.92
N ILE A 260 1.09 0.90 41.67
CA ILE A 260 2.02 1.34 42.73
C ILE A 260 1.50 2.62 43.39
N VAL A 261 1.05 3.60 42.59
CA VAL A 261 0.47 4.85 43.11
C VAL A 261 -0.77 4.58 43.97
N VAL A 262 -1.66 3.70 43.52
CA VAL A 262 -2.84 3.29 44.30
C VAL A 262 -2.44 2.64 45.62
N GLU A 263 -1.48 1.72 45.62
CA GLU A 263 -1.01 1.04 46.84
C GLU A 263 -0.39 2.02 47.84
N VAL A 264 0.38 3.00 47.36
CA VAL A 264 0.94 4.07 48.18
C VAL A 264 -0.15 4.96 48.78
N ALA A 265 -1.16 5.32 47.98
CA ALA A 265 -2.30 6.10 48.44
C ALA A 265 -3.10 5.36 49.53
N GLU A 266 -3.35 4.06 49.35
CA GLU A 266 -4.03 3.22 50.34
C GLU A 266 -3.24 3.08 51.65
N LYS A 267 -1.91 2.91 51.58
CA LYS A 267 -1.05 2.89 52.77
C LYS A 267 -1.10 4.23 53.51
N THR A 268 -1.06 5.34 52.77
CA THR A 268 -1.13 6.69 53.34
C THR A 268 -2.47 6.95 54.01
N GLN A 269 -3.59 6.58 53.36
CA GLN A 269 -4.92 6.70 53.92
C GLN A 269 -5.06 5.89 55.22
N ARG A 270 -4.52 4.65 55.24
CA ARG A 270 -4.48 3.83 56.45
C ARG A 270 -3.74 4.56 57.59
N HIS A 271 -2.55 5.09 57.33
CA HIS A 271 -1.76 5.79 58.35
C HIS A 271 -2.47 7.04 58.89
N LEU A 272 -3.08 7.84 58.02
CA LEU A 272 -3.86 9.02 58.42
C LEU A 272 -5.07 8.62 59.28
N SER A 273 -5.79 7.55 58.91
CA SER A 273 -6.93 7.05 59.68
C SER A 273 -6.53 6.54 61.07
N HIS A 274 -5.36 5.90 61.18
CA HIS A 274 -4.80 5.46 62.46
C HIS A 274 -4.44 6.67 63.33
N ALA A 275 -3.74 7.65 62.77
CA ALA A 275 -3.36 8.88 63.50
C ALA A 275 -4.59 9.64 64.02
N HIS A 276 -5.64 9.76 63.20
CA HIS A 276 -6.89 10.42 63.59
C HIS A 276 -7.58 9.69 64.76
N ARG A 277 -7.61 8.35 64.73
CA ARG A 277 -8.19 7.54 65.83
C ARG A 277 -7.38 7.61 67.12
N SER A 278 -6.06 7.80 67.05
CA SER A 278 -5.23 7.92 68.26
C SER A 278 -5.18 9.34 68.85
N MET A 279 -5.76 10.33 68.15
CA MET A 279 -5.90 11.70 68.66
C MET A 279 -7.30 12.03 69.21
N SER A 280 -8.29 11.16 68.97
CA SER A 280 -9.66 11.26 69.50
C SER A 280 -9.86 10.31 70.67
#